data_AF-W0Q8R9-F1
#
_entry.id   AF-W0Q8R9-F1
#
_cell.length_a   1.000
_cell.length_b   1.000
_cell.length_c   1.000
_cell.angle_alpha   90.00
_cell.angle_beta   90.00
_cell.angle_gamma   90.00
#
_symmetry.space_group_name_H-M   'P 1'
#
loop_
_entity.id
_entity.type
_entity.pdbx_description
1 polymer ?
#
loop_
_entity_poly.entity_id
_entity_poly.type
_entity_poly.pdbx_seq_one_letter_code
_entity_poly.pdbx_strand_id
1 'polypeptide(L)'
;MTRESYVRFLIETVDKMSCSQMSDAELMTVLQAMKQQGFVVKSKQHGKRPDVGNSPDNQARKRYIDKIEAFLSEMKLPWAYAHSICKRAFGVQRVQWCNDVQLHKVVKILAVNAKRHGHRV
;
A
#
# COMPACT_ATOMS: atom_id res chain seq x y z
N MET A 1 -25.64 -4.48 7.33
CA MET A 1 -25.61 -3.29 8.20
C MET A 1 -26.43 -2.21 7.52
N THR A 2 -27.56 -1.79 8.09
CA THR A 2 -28.35 -0.69 7.55
C THR A 2 -27.74 0.65 7.99
N ARG A 3 -28.04 1.74 7.29
CA ARG A 3 -27.61 3.10 7.66
C ARG A 3 -27.98 3.44 9.11
N GLU A 4 -29.14 2.99 9.54
CA GLU A 4 -29.69 3.22 10.88
C GLU A 4 -28.86 2.51 11.96
N SER A 5 -28.47 1.25 11.75
CA SER A 5 -27.58 0.51 12.66
C SER A 5 -26.20 1.17 12.78
N TYR A 6 -25.68 1.69 11.66
CA TYR A 6 -24.39 2.40 11.65
C TYR A 6 -24.45 3.70 12.45
N VAL A 7 -25.46 4.53 12.20
CA VAL A 7 -25.65 5.80 12.90
C VAL A 7 -25.83 5.58 14.40
N ARG A 8 -26.65 4.60 14.78
CA ARG A 8 -26.86 4.24 16.19
C ARG A 8 -25.55 3.87 16.90
N PHE A 9 -24.71 3.06 16.26
CA PHE A 9 -23.40 2.69 16.79
C PHE A 9 -22.49 3.92 17.01
N LEU A 10 -22.53 4.90 16.11
CA LEU A 10 -21.74 6.12 16.25
C LEU A 10 -22.25 7.04 17.37
N ILE A 11 -23.57 7.15 17.55
CA ILE A 11 -24.17 7.89 18.67
C ILE A 11 -23.76 7.24 19.99
N GLU A 12 -23.89 5.91 20.09
CA GLU A 12 -23.57 5.16 21.32
C GLU A 12 -22.08 5.25 21.71
N THR A 13 -21.18 5.45 20.74
CA THR A 13 -19.73 5.50 20.98
C THR A 13 -19.18 6.90 21.20
N VAL A 14 -19.64 7.88 20.42
CA VAL A 14 -19.04 9.24 20.37
C VAL A 14 -20.08 10.36 20.22
N ASP A 15 -21.37 10.07 20.35
CA ASP A 15 -22.49 11.02 20.24
C ASP A 15 -22.51 11.83 18.92
N LYS A 16 -22.09 11.19 17.81
CA LYS A 16 -22.03 11.82 16.48
C LYS A 16 -22.68 10.97 15.42
N MET A 17 -23.27 11.63 14.44
CA MET A 17 -24.03 10.96 13.36
C MET A 17 -23.14 10.57 12.16
N SER A 18 -21.92 11.10 12.07
CA SER A 18 -21.03 10.91 10.93
C SER A 18 -19.55 10.93 11.34
N CYS A 19 -18.77 10.03 10.77
CA CYS A 19 -17.30 10.05 10.91
C CYS A 19 -16.65 11.31 10.33
N SER A 20 -17.32 12.03 9.42
CA SER A 20 -16.80 13.29 8.87
C SER A 20 -16.79 14.45 9.89
N GLN A 21 -17.49 14.30 11.01
CA GLN A 21 -17.58 15.30 12.08
C GLN A 21 -16.69 14.93 13.29
N MET A 22 -15.91 13.85 13.18
CA MET A 22 -15.10 13.32 14.27
C MET A 22 -13.65 13.82 14.18
N SER A 23 -13.04 14.01 15.34
CA SER A 23 -11.60 14.19 15.52
C SER A 23 -10.87 12.85 15.45
N ASP A 24 -9.56 12.88 15.25
CA ASP A 24 -8.72 11.67 15.21
C ASP A 24 -8.84 10.81 16.48
N ALA A 25 -9.00 11.44 17.65
CA ALA A 25 -9.18 10.75 18.92
C ALA A 25 -10.52 9.98 18.95
N GLU A 26 -11.61 10.60 18.50
CA GLU A 26 -12.93 9.96 18.43
C GLU A 26 -12.96 8.83 17.41
N LEU A 27 -12.30 9.00 16.26
CA LEU A 27 -12.15 7.95 15.26
C LEU A 27 -11.41 6.73 15.83
N MET A 28 -10.40 6.96 16.69
CA MET A 28 -9.71 5.87 17.38
C MET A 28 -10.61 5.13 18.37
N THR A 29 -11.46 5.83 19.11
CA THR A 29 -12.46 5.22 20.00
C THR A 29 -13.45 4.35 19.23
N VAL A 30 -13.97 4.85 18.10
CA VAL A 30 -14.87 4.08 17.22
C VAL A 30 -14.17 2.83 16.69
N LEU A 31 -12.91 2.95 16.26
CA LEU A 31 -12.12 1.82 15.77
C LEU A 31 -11.90 0.76 16.87
N GLN A 32 -11.67 1.18 18.11
CA GLN A 32 -11.53 0.28 19.25
C GLN A 32 -12.85 -0.44 19.57
N ALA A 33 -13.98 0.26 19.55
CA ALA A 33 -15.31 -0.34 19.72
C ALA A 33 -15.61 -1.36 18.62
N MET A 34 -15.28 -1.05 17.36
CA MET A 34 -15.41 -2.01 16.25
C MET A 34 -14.55 -3.27 16.49
N LYS A 35 -13.31 -3.11 16.96
CA LYS A 35 -12.43 -4.26 17.28
C LYS A 35 -13.00 -5.13 18.40
N GLN A 36 -13.59 -4.53 19.44
CA GLN A 36 -14.26 -5.27 20.52
C GLN A 36 -15.44 -6.11 20.01
N GLN A 37 -16.16 -5.61 19.00
CA GLN A 37 -17.24 -6.32 18.31
C GLN A 37 -16.74 -7.39 17.32
N GLY A 38 -15.44 -7.67 17.28
CA GLY A 38 -14.84 -8.71 16.43
C GLY A 38 -14.35 -8.21 15.07
N PHE A 39 -14.28 -6.90 14.83
CA PHE A 39 -13.67 -6.38 13.61
C PHE A 39 -12.16 -6.67 13.59
N VAL A 40 -11.74 -7.54 12.65
CA VAL A 40 -10.33 -7.84 12.41
C VAL A 40 -9.80 -6.92 11.31
N VAL A 41 -8.83 -6.07 11.65
CA VAL A 41 -8.11 -5.26 10.67
C VAL A 41 -7.26 -6.19 9.80
N LYS A 42 -7.70 -6.47 8.57
CA LYS A 42 -6.90 -7.17 7.57
C LYS A 42 -5.84 -6.22 7.00
N SER A 43 -4.73 -6.10 7.72
CA SER A 43 -3.52 -5.47 7.17
C SER A 43 -3.00 -6.32 6.00
N LYS A 44 -2.79 -5.71 4.84
CA LYS A 44 -2.07 -6.39 3.74
C LYS A 44 -0.58 -6.40 4.14
N GLN A 45 -0.06 -7.57 4.54
CA GLN A 45 1.34 -7.74 5.00
C GLN A 45 2.37 -7.09 4.06
N HIS A 46 2.12 -7.10 2.74
CA HIS A 46 3.04 -6.57 1.74
C HIS A 46 2.66 -5.19 1.18
N GLY A 47 1.62 -4.56 1.73
CA GLY A 47 1.07 -3.29 1.25
C GLY A 47 0.17 -3.45 0.01
N LYS A 48 -0.31 -2.32 -0.53
CA LYS A 48 -1.09 -2.28 -1.77
C LYS A 48 -0.12 -2.25 -2.96
N ARG A 49 -0.37 -3.10 -3.97
CA ARG A 49 0.31 -3.05 -5.26
C ARG A 49 0.21 -1.63 -5.87
N PRO A 50 1.33 -1.00 -6.25
CA PRO A 50 1.32 0.29 -6.94
C PRO A 50 0.61 0.19 -8.29
N ASP A 51 -0.18 1.21 -8.62
CA ASP A 51 -0.90 1.31 -9.89
C ASP A 51 -0.48 2.60 -10.62
N VAL A 52 -0.20 2.47 -11.91
CA VAL A 52 0.19 3.56 -12.82
C VAL A 52 -0.95 3.98 -13.74
N GLY A 53 -2.14 3.40 -13.60
CA GLY A 53 -3.31 3.68 -14.43
C GLY A 53 -3.29 2.95 -15.77
N ASN A 54 -4.39 3.04 -16.53
CA ASN A 54 -4.65 2.23 -17.73
C ASN A 54 -4.32 2.90 -19.07
N SER A 55 -3.67 4.07 -19.08
CA SER A 55 -3.27 4.74 -20.33
C SER A 55 -2.35 3.84 -21.18
N PRO A 56 -2.45 3.86 -22.53
CA PRO A 56 -1.53 3.17 -23.43
C PRO A 56 -0.05 3.49 -23.16
N ASP A 57 0.25 4.74 -22.81
CA ASP A 57 1.62 5.19 -22.50
C ASP A 57 2.23 4.49 -21.28
N ASN A 58 1.38 3.92 -20.41
CA ASN A 58 1.80 3.30 -19.16
C ASN A 58 2.10 1.81 -19.30
N GLN A 59 1.97 1.24 -20.50
CA GLN A 59 2.22 -0.19 -20.73
C GLN A 59 3.63 -0.61 -20.33
N ALA A 60 4.65 0.21 -20.65
CA ALA A 60 6.03 -0.07 -20.26
C ALA A 60 6.20 -0.03 -18.73
N ARG A 61 5.67 1.01 -18.07
CA ARG A 61 5.66 1.13 -16.60
C ARG A 61 4.99 -0.06 -15.92
N LYS A 62 3.86 -0.52 -16.44
CA LYS A 62 3.16 -1.71 -15.92
C LYS A 62 4.07 -2.94 -15.95
N ARG A 63 4.71 -3.21 -17.08
CA ARG A 63 5.66 -4.33 -17.23
C ARG A 63 6.82 -4.24 -16.23
N TYR A 64 7.32 -3.04 -15.93
CA TYR A 64 8.33 -2.87 -14.90
C TYR A 64 7.79 -3.11 -13.49
N ILE A 65 6.57 -2.66 -13.17
CA ILE A 65 5.93 -2.95 -11.89
C ILE A 65 5.68 -4.45 -11.72
N ASP A 66 5.27 -5.16 -12.77
CA ASP A 66 5.14 -6.63 -12.77
C ASP A 66 6.47 -7.30 -12.42
N LYS A 67 7.58 -6.88 -13.04
CA LYS A 67 8.92 -7.40 -12.71
C LYS A 67 9.34 -7.09 -11.27
N ILE A 68 9.07 -5.87 -10.79
CA ILE A 68 9.37 -5.48 -9.41
C ILE A 68 8.57 -6.36 -8.44
N GLU A 69 7.30 -6.64 -8.70
CA GLU A 69 6.51 -7.53 -7.85
C GLU A 69 7.08 -8.95 -7.81
N ALA A 70 7.49 -9.49 -8.95
CA ALA A 70 8.11 -10.81 -9.00
C ALA A 70 9.34 -10.88 -8.09
N PHE A 71 10.23 -9.89 -8.18
CA PHE A 71 11.39 -9.77 -7.31
C PHE A 71 11.03 -9.65 -5.83
N LEU A 72 10.08 -8.77 -5.50
CA LEU A 72 9.66 -8.58 -4.11
C LEU A 72 9.02 -9.86 -3.54
N SER A 73 8.24 -10.57 -4.34
CA SER A 73 7.57 -11.81 -3.93
C SER A 73 8.57 -12.92 -3.67
N GLU A 74 9.56 -13.08 -4.55
CA GLU A 74 10.61 -14.07 -4.39
C GLU A 74 11.47 -13.80 -3.14
N MET A 75 11.85 -12.54 -2.91
CA MET A 75 12.61 -12.13 -1.73
C MET A 75 11.76 -12.00 -0.47
N LYS A 76 10.43 -12.23 -0.55
CA LYS A 76 9.45 -12.02 0.54
C LYS A 76 9.49 -10.61 1.15
N LEU A 77 9.76 -9.60 0.31
CA LEU A 77 9.86 -8.20 0.71
C LEU A 77 8.53 -7.44 0.45
N PRO A 78 8.17 -6.45 1.28
CA PRO A 78 7.00 -5.61 1.05
C PRO A 78 7.25 -4.53 0.00
N TRP A 79 6.19 -3.95 -0.58
CA TRP A 79 6.28 -2.81 -1.50
C TRP A 79 6.97 -1.58 -0.91
N ALA A 80 6.92 -1.43 0.42
CA ALA A 80 7.66 -0.40 1.14
C ALA A 80 9.18 -0.46 0.85
N TYR A 81 9.73 -1.65 0.60
CA TYR A 81 11.13 -1.81 0.23
C TYR A 81 11.42 -1.14 -1.12
N ALA A 82 10.61 -1.39 -2.15
CA ALA A 82 10.76 -0.75 -3.44
C ALA A 82 10.54 0.78 -3.36
N HIS A 83 9.60 1.26 -2.54
CA HIS A 83 9.44 2.69 -2.26
C HIS A 83 10.71 3.31 -1.64
N SER A 84 11.36 2.61 -0.72
CA SER A 84 12.61 3.08 -0.12
C SER A 84 13.76 3.17 -1.13
N ILE A 85 13.82 2.26 -2.12
CA ILE A 85 14.78 2.34 -3.23
C ILE A 85 14.52 3.59 -4.06
N CYS A 86 13.27 3.85 -4.45
CA CYS A 86 12.91 5.04 -5.22
C CYS A 86 13.26 6.34 -4.47
N LYS A 87 13.02 6.37 -3.16
CA LYS A 87 13.34 7.52 -2.31
C LYS A 87 14.85 7.78 -2.25
N ARG A 88 15.66 6.73 -2.06
CA ARG A 88 17.13 6.84 -1.96
C ARG A 88 17.80 7.14 -3.29
N ALA A 89 17.33 6.53 -4.38
CA ALA A 89 17.97 6.64 -5.69
C ALA A 89 17.53 7.89 -6.49
N PHE A 90 16.27 8.32 -6.32
CA PHE A 90 15.66 9.35 -7.17
C PHE A 90 14.95 10.47 -6.41
N GLY A 91 14.85 10.40 -5.07
CA GLY A 91 14.03 11.33 -4.28
C GLY A 91 12.51 11.14 -4.46
N VAL A 92 12.08 10.08 -5.15
CA VAL A 92 10.66 9.82 -5.44
C VAL A 92 10.06 8.93 -4.35
N GLN A 93 8.97 9.38 -3.72
CA GLN A 93 8.40 8.68 -2.55
C GLN A 93 7.73 7.34 -2.90
N ARG A 94 7.15 7.19 -4.09
CA ARG A 94 6.39 6.01 -4.48
C ARG A 94 6.81 5.50 -5.85
N VAL A 95 6.86 4.18 -6.00
CA VAL A 95 7.26 3.49 -7.23
C VAL A 95 6.38 3.87 -8.42
N GLN A 96 5.07 4.03 -8.21
CA GLN A 96 4.13 4.44 -9.27
C GLN A 96 4.35 5.86 -9.83
N TRP A 97 5.14 6.69 -9.15
CA TRP A 97 5.48 8.04 -9.62
C TRP A 97 6.78 8.07 -10.41
N CYS A 98 7.49 6.95 -10.48
CA CYS A 98 8.70 6.84 -11.27
C CYS A 98 8.37 6.82 -12.77
N ASN A 99 9.22 7.47 -13.57
CA ASN A 99 9.21 7.31 -15.02
C ASN A 99 9.81 5.96 -15.45
N ASP A 100 9.72 5.62 -16.75
CA ASP A 100 10.19 4.35 -17.29
C ASP A 100 11.68 4.08 -17.00
N VAL A 101 12.52 5.11 -17.15
CA VAL A 101 13.97 5.01 -16.92
C VAL A 101 14.28 4.72 -15.45
N GLN A 102 13.57 5.38 -14.54
CA GLN A 102 13.70 5.16 -13.09
C GLN A 102 13.23 3.75 -12.72
N LEU A 103 12.08 3.30 -13.22
CA LEU A 103 11.56 1.95 -12.98
C LEU A 103 12.51 0.87 -13.49
N HIS A 104 13.07 1.04 -14.68
CA HIS A 104 14.07 0.13 -15.22
C HIS A 104 15.32 0.06 -14.32
N LYS A 105 15.77 1.18 -13.76
CA LYS A 105 16.88 1.20 -12.79
C LYS A 105 16.52 0.47 -11.49
N VAL A 106 15.29 0.62 -10.99
CA VAL A 106 14.83 -0.15 -9.81
C VAL A 106 14.89 -1.65 -10.08
N VAL A 107 14.42 -2.09 -11.25
CA VAL A 107 14.51 -3.51 -11.67
C VAL A 107 15.96 -3.99 -11.67
N LYS A 108 16.91 -3.20 -12.19
CA LYS A 108 18.35 -3.56 -12.16
C LYS A 108 18.89 -3.68 -10.73
N ILE A 109 18.54 -2.74 -9.85
CA ILE A 109 18.95 -2.77 -8.45
C ILE A 109 18.43 -4.05 -7.76
N LEU A 110 17.17 -4.39 -7.98
CA LEU A 110 16.55 -5.59 -7.41
C LEU A 110 17.18 -6.87 -7.99
N ALA A 111 17.45 -6.92 -9.29
CA ALA A 111 18.10 -8.08 -9.93
C ALA A 111 19.52 -8.33 -9.37
N VAL A 112 20.31 -7.26 -9.18
CA VAL A 112 21.63 -7.38 -8.54
C VAL A 112 21.50 -7.83 -7.09
N ASN A 113 20.52 -7.29 -6.35
CA ASN A 113 20.27 -7.69 -4.98
C ASN A 113 19.85 -9.16 -4.87
N ALA A 114 18.94 -9.61 -5.73
CA ALA A 114 18.48 -10.99 -5.83
C ALA A 114 19.66 -11.94 -6.08
N LYS A 115 20.51 -11.63 -7.07
CA LYS A 115 21.72 -12.39 -7.39
C LYS A 115 22.67 -12.49 -6.20
N ARG A 116 22.89 -11.39 -5.46
CA ARG A 116 23.78 -11.37 -4.28
C ARG A 116 23.28 -12.28 -3.15
N HIS A 117 21.98 -12.46 -3.02
CA HIS A 117 21.35 -13.28 -1.98
C HIS A 117 20.97 -14.68 -2.48
N GLY A 118 21.37 -15.06 -3.70
CA GLY A 118 21.11 -16.39 -4.25
C GLY A 118 19.67 -16.64 -4.70
N HIS A 119 18.87 -15.59 -4.90
CA HIS A 119 17.52 -15.71 -5.43
C HIS A 119 17.55 -15.94 -6.96
N ARG A 120 16.60 -16.73 -7.47
CA ARG A 120 16.41 -17.08 -8.87
C ARG A 120 15.67 -15.95 -9.62
N VAL A 121 16.49 -15.10 -10.22
CA VAL A 121 16.10 -14.02 -11.14
C VAL A 121 15.40 -14.51 -12.40
#